data_AF-A6FZH0-F1
#
_entry.id   AF-A6FZH0-F1
#
_cell.length_a   1.000
_cell.length_b   1.000
_cell.length_c   1.000
_cell.angle_alpha   90.00
_cell.angle_beta   90.00
_cell.angle_gamma   90.00
#
_symmetry.space_group_name_H-M   'P 1'
#
loop_
_entity.id
_entity.type
_entity.pdbx_description
1 polymer ?
#
loop_
_entity_poly.entity_id
_entity_poly.type
_entity_poly.pdbx_seq_one_letter_code
_entity_poly.pdbx_strand_id
1 'polypeptide(L)'
;MGGACDEGLECAEGVCTMPGDTDTETETTESSESETETETETETTESSESESGGVCTESVVFELDAIDADDFVGFEIVESSIGEGMVLAWDEATEDAYALYNFDIPCTDQWHVWIRGLDVETFDSFFVAVDGEPEPPPVFELDCTGMPAQSAYVWRELNYRDAEAPPCETIDPWVQSWDAGFHSLLLLHRESLALSKLYVTNTDVPPE
;
A
#
# COMPACT_ATOMS: atom_id res chain seq x y z
N MET A 1 2.29 15.31 -32.80
CA MET A 1 3.65 15.26 -33.36
C MET A 1 3.95 13.80 -33.58
N GLY A 2 3.85 13.30 -34.81
CA GLY A 2 4.11 11.88 -35.12
C GLY A 2 5.61 11.68 -35.37
N GLY A 3 6.24 10.82 -34.60
CA GLY A 3 7.63 10.41 -34.81
C GLY A 3 7.77 9.63 -36.11
N ALA A 4 8.84 9.89 -36.85
CA ALA A 4 9.17 9.09 -38.03
C ALA A 4 9.69 7.72 -37.58
N CYS A 5 9.19 6.65 -38.18
CA CYS A 5 9.74 5.31 -38.01
C CYS A 5 11.16 5.22 -38.61
N ASP A 6 11.98 4.31 -38.08
CA ASP A 6 13.31 4.01 -38.62
C ASP A 6 13.25 3.53 -40.08
N GLU A 7 14.34 3.73 -40.83
CA GLU A 7 14.44 3.30 -42.23
C GLU A 7 14.12 1.80 -42.38
N GLY A 8 13.06 1.50 -43.14
CA GLY A 8 12.61 0.13 -43.42
C GLY A 8 11.33 -0.28 -42.69
N LEU A 9 10.79 0.58 -41.81
CA LEU A 9 9.51 0.35 -41.13
C LEU A 9 8.43 1.31 -41.65
N GLU A 10 7.20 0.82 -41.77
CA GLU A 10 6.03 1.61 -42.13
C GLU A 10 5.23 1.96 -40.88
N CYS A 11 4.71 3.18 -40.79
CA CYS A 11 3.85 3.59 -39.68
C CYS A 11 2.39 3.26 -40.01
N ALA A 12 1.83 2.28 -39.31
CA ALA A 12 0.40 1.99 -39.31
C ALA A 12 -0.16 2.26 -37.91
N GLU A 13 -1.17 3.12 -37.80
CA GLU A 13 -1.86 3.43 -36.54
C GLU A 13 -0.94 3.90 -35.39
N GLY A 14 0.18 4.55 -35.71
CA GLY A 14 1.14 5.04 -34.70
C GLY A 14 2.17 4.01 -34.24
N VAL A 15 2.19 2.81 -34.84
CA VAL A 15 3.15 1.75 -34.58
C VAL A 15 3.99 1.50 -35.83
N CYS A 16 5.30 1.30 -35.65
CA CYS A 16 6.22 0.99 -36.74
C CYS A 16 6.26 -0.52 -36.98
N THR A 17 5.82 -0.97 -38.17
CA THR A 17 5.76 -2.38 -38.55
C THR A 17 6.61 -2.67 -39.79
N MET A 18 7.06 -3.92 -39.94
CA MET A 18 7.80 -4.38 -41.12
C MET A 18 6.83 -4.57 -42.30
N PRO A 19 7.22 -4.18 -43.53
CA PRO A 19 6.40 -4.45 -44.71
C PRO A 19 6.44 -5.96 -45.01
N GLY A 20 5.36 -6.69 -44.71
CA GLY A 20 5.17 -8.06 -45.19
C GLY A 20 4.49 -9.08 -44.28
N ASP A 21 4.23 -8.79 -43.01
CA ASP A 21 3.52 -9.75 -42.14
C ASP A 21 2.00 -9.59 -42.28
N THR A 22 1.43 -10.38 -43.19
CA THR A 22 -0.02 -10.56 -43.32
C THR A 22 -0.38 -11.95 -42.83
N ASP A 23 -0.45 -12.16 -41.52
CA ASP A 23 -1.17 -13.31 -40.96
C ASP A 23 -2.57 -12.87 -40.56
N THR A 24 -3.45 -12.99 -41.55
CA THR A 24 -4.90 -12.95 -41.40
C THR A 24 -5.36 -14.37 -41.04
N GLU A 25 -5.77 -14.60 -39.80
CA GLU A 25 -6.68 -15.70 -39.49
C GLU A 25 -8.04 -15.12 -39.09
N THR A 26 -8.95 -15.24 -40.05
CA THR A 26 -10.39 -14.99 -39.94
C THR A 26 -11.05 -16.36 -39.75
N GLU A 27 -11.79 -16.58 -38.66
CA GLU A 27 -12.82 -17.62 -38.62
C GLU A 27 -14.18 -17.00 -38.35
N THR A 28 -15.13 -17.35 -39.22
CA THR A 28 -16.51 -16.88 -39.23
C THR A 28 -17.43 -18.09 -39.32
N THR A 29 -18.54 -18.01 -38.57
CA THR A 29 -19.90 -18.48 -38.93
C THR A 29 -20.23 -19.98 -38.74
N GLU A 30 -21.24 -20.28 -37.90
CA GLU A 30 -22.60 -20.67 -38.34
C GLU A 30 -23.59 -20.76 -37.17
N SER A 31 -24.86 -20.42 -37.48
CA SER A 31 -26.04 -20.42 -36.60
C SER A 31 -26.86 -21.71 -36.78
N SER A 32 -27.62 -22.15 -35.76
CA SER A 32 -29.08 -22.39 -35.83
C SER A 32 -29.66 -23.31 -34.73
N GLU A 33 -30.88 -22.94 -34.31
CA GLU A 33 -32.00 -23.74 -33.75
C GLU A 33 -31.83 -24.33 -32.33
N SER A 34 -32.48 -23.76 -31.30
CA SER A 34 -33.90 -23.91 -30.89
C SER A 34 -34.22 -25.27 -30.28
N GLU A 35 -34.41 -25.34 -28.95
CA GLU A 35 -35.59 -25.93 -28.29
C GLU A 35 -35.71 -25.39 -26.85
N THR A 36 -36.97 -25.19 -26.47
CA THR A 36 -37.52 -24.71 -25.21
C THR A 36 -37.42 -25.78 -24.12
N GLU A 37 -36.93 -25.45 -22.91
CA GLU A 37 -37.49 -26.00 -21.65
C GLU A 37 -37.47 -24.94 -20.54
N THR A 38 -38.55 -24.96 -19.78
CA THR A 38 -38.94 -24.02 -18.74
C THR A 38 -38.44 -24.55 -17.41
N GLU A 39 -37.60 -23.79 -16.70
CA GLU A 39 -37.48 -23.93 -15.26
C GLU A 39 -37.58 -22.55 -14.60
N THR A 40 -38.66 -22.40 -13.84
CA THR A 40 -38.96 -21.29 -12.96
C THR A 40 -38.00 -21.37 -11.77
N GLU A 41 -36.96 -20.55 -11.76
CA GLU A 41 -36.23 -20.25 -10.53
C GLU A 41 -36.57 -18.85 -10.05
N THR A 42 -36.86 -18.81 -8.76
CA THR A 42 -37.38 -17.66 -8.04
C THR A 42 -36.22 -16.71 -7.80
N GLU A 43 -36.13 -15.63 -8.58
CA GLU A 43 -35.26 -14.50 -8.20
C GLU A 43 -35.87 -13.83 -6.98
N THR A 44 -35.48 -14.35 -5.83
CA THR A 44 -35.52 -13.63 -4.58
C THR A 44 -34.55 -12.48 -4.76
N THR A 45 -35.07 -11.27 -4.94
CA THR A 45 -34.28 -10.05 -4.78
C THR A 45 -33.88 -10.01 -3.31
N GLU A 46 -32.77 -10.66 -2.97
CA GLU A 46 -32.00 -10.32 -1.78
C GLU A 46 -31.52 -8.90 -2.01
N SER A 47 -32.26 -7.95 -1.43
CA SER A 47 -31.70 -6.69 -1.03
C SER A 47 -30.46 -7.04 -0.21
N SER A 48 -29.29 -6.96 -0.83
CA SER A 48 -28.03 -6.91 -0.09
C SER A 48 -28.07 -5.60 0.68
N GLU A 49 -28.68 -5.65 1.87
CA GLU A 49 -28.38 -4.71 2.93
C GLU A 49 -26.86 -4.75 3.05
N SER A 50 -26.21 -3.70 2.56
CA SER A 50 -24.82 -3.45 2.84
C SER A 50 -24.74 -3.42 4.35
N GLU A 51 -24.33 -4.53 4.97
CA GLU A 51 -24.00 -4.57 6.38
C GLU A 51 -22.86 -3.56 6.52
N SER A 52 -23.22 -2.31 6.86
CA SER A 52 -22.28 -1.35 7.41
C SER A 52 -21.71 -2.06 8.63
N GLY A 53 -20.49 -2.56 8.51
CA GLY A 53 -19.88 -3.45 9.50
C GLY A 53 -20.05 -2.85 10.89
N GLY A 54 -20.66 -3.61 11.80
CA GLY A 54 -20.92 -3.15 13.15
C GLY A 54 -19.63 -2.89 13.91
N VAL A 55 -19.75 -2.59 15.21
CA VAL A 55 -18.57 -2.52 16.08
C VAL A 55 -17.86 -3.87 16.15
N CYS A 56 -16.52 -3.87 16.20
CA CYS A 56 -15.78 -5.11 16.33
C CYS A 56 -16.14 -5.82 17.64
N THR A 57 -16.44 -7.12 17.56
CA THR A 57 -16.71 -7.97 18.74
C THR A 57 -15.53 -8.85 19.12
N GLU A 58 -14.55 -8.96 18.22
CA GLU A 58 -13.37 -9.81 18.35
C GLU A 58 -12.11 -9.00 18.00
N SER A 59 -10.95 -9.53 18.38
CA SER A 59 -9.66 -8.98 18.00
C SER A 59 -9.35 -9.34 16.55
N VAL A 60 -9.04 -8.33 15.75
CA VAL A 60 -8.64 -8.44 14.35
C VAL A 60 -7.20 -7.96 14.24
N VAL A 61 -6.40 -8.69 13.46
CA VAL A 61 -4.98 -8.39 13.24
C VAL A 61 -4.66 -8.58 11.76
N PHE A 62 -3.99 -7.59 11.19
CA PHE A 62 -3.32 -7.65 9.90
C PHE A 62 -1.81 -7.54 10.15
N GLU A 63 -1.03 -8.53 9.73
CA GLU A 63 0.43 -8.46 9.66
C GLU A 63 0.82 -8.50 8.19
N LEU A 64 1.51 -7.47 7.73
CA LEU A 64 1.94 -7.31 6.34
C LEU A 64 3.45 -7.17 6.29
N ASP A 65 4.10 -7.88 5.38
CA ASP A 65 5.48 -7.56 5.03
C ASP A 65 5.47 -6.26 4.22
N ALA A 66 6.49 -5.41 4.39
CA ALA A 66 6.56 -4.13 3.70
C ALA A 66 6.50 -4.27 2.18
N ILE A 67 7.04 -5.38 1.67
CA ILE A 67 7.07 -5.71 0.25
C ILE A 67 5.68 -6.02 -0.34
N ASP A 68 4.67 -6.21 0.51
CA ASP A 68 3.27 -6.42 0.12
C ASP A 68 2.50 -5.10 -0.05
N ALA A 69 3.20 -3.96 -0.14
CA ALA A 69 2.58 -2.68 -0.48
C ALA A 69 1.80 -2.77 -1.81
N ASP A 70 0.61 -2.15 -1.85
CA ASP A 70 -0.24 -2.10 -3.03
C ASP A 70 0.40 -1.31 -4.18
N ASP A 71 1.17 -0.27 -3.82
CA ASP A 71 1.97 0.52 -4.75
C ASP A 71 3.19 1.09 -4.01
N PHE A 72 4.33 1.21 -4.70
CA PHE A 72 5.51 1.87 -4.17
C PHE A 72 6.41 2.42 -5.28
N VAL A 73 7.06 3.54 -4.99
CA VAL A 73 8.01 4.22 -5.89
C VAL A 73 9.23 4.64 -5.09
N GLY A 74 10.43 4.51 -5.67
CA GLY A 74 11.68 4.93 -5.02
C GLY A 74 12.17 4.05 -3.87
N PHE A 75 11.49 2.92 -3.65
CA PHE A 75 11.96 1.82 -2.81
C PHE A 75 12.32 0.62 -3.69
N GLU A 76 13.32 -0.14 -3.26
CA GLU A 76 13.72 -1.41 -3.85
C GLU A 76 13.50 -2.54 -2.84
N ILE A 77 13.09 -3.70 -3.36
CA ILE A 77 12.97 -4.93 -2.57
C ILE A 77 14.37 -5.54 -2.40
N VAL A 78 14.88 -5.58 -1.17
CA VAL A 78 16.21 -6.10 -0.85
C VAL A 78 16.19 -7.05 0.34
N GLU A 79 17.15 -7.97 0.41
CA GLU A 79 17.38 -8.78 1.60
C GLU A 79 18.14 -7.97 2.66
N SER A 80 17.57 -7.85 3.86
CA SER A 80 18.13 -7.11 4.98
C SER A 80 19.45 -7.70 5.47
N SER A 81 20.47 -6.85 5.57
CA SER A 81 21.80 -7.23 6.06
C SER A 81 21.87 -7.52 7.56
N ILE A 82 20.83 -7.17 8.32
CA ILE A 82 20.74 -7.35 9.77
C ILE A 82 19.64 -8.34 10.21
N GLY A 83 19.12 -9.15 9.29
CA GLY A 83 18.32 -10.34 9.62
C GLY A 83 16.80 -10.14 9.63
N GLU A 84 16.31 -9.12 8.93
CA GLU A 84 14.89 -8.77 8.90
C GLU A 84 14.11 -9.46 7.74
N GLY A 85 14.81 -10.21 6.88
CA GLY A 85 14.22 -10.81 5.69
C GLY A 85 14.18 -9.83 4.53
N MET A 86 13.13 -9.90 3.70
CA MET A 86 12.94 -8.96 2.59
C MET A 86 12.33 -7.66 3.10
N VAL A 87 12.88 -6.53 2.68
CA VAL A 87 12.46 -5.20 3.11
C VAL A 87 12.31 -4.27 1.90
N LEU A 88 11.56 -3.19 2.06
CA LEU A 88 11.61 -2.05 1.15
C LEU A 88 12.71 -1.10 1.63
N ALA A 89 13.77 -0.93 0.84
CA ALA A 89 14.86 0.01 1.13
C ALA A 89 14.83 1.17 0.13
N TRP A 90 15.04 2.40 0.61
CA TRP A 90 15.09 3.57 -0.25
C TRP A 90 16.25 3.46 -1.25
N ASP A 91 15.99 3.82 -2.51
CA ASP A 91 16.94 3.68 -3.63
C ASP A 91 18.07 4.72 -3.65
N GLU A 92 18.13 5.59 -2.64
CA GLU A 92 19.07 6.71 -2.50
C GLU A 92 19.00 7.77 -3.62
N ALA A 93 17.96 7.74 -4.46
CA ALA A 93 17.86 8.58 -5.66
C ALA A 93 16.51 9.28 -5.81
N THR A 94 15.43 8.67 -5.36
CA THR A 94 14.06 9.17 -5.55
C THR A 94 13.65 9.99 -4.33
N GLU A 95 13.58 11.31 -4.49
CA GLU A 95 13.23 12.24 -3.40
C GLU A 95 11.80 12.01 -2.87
N ASP A 96 10.84 11.77 -3.78
CA ASP A 96 9.42 11.55 -3.46
C ASP A 96 9.07 10.06 -3.33
N ALA A 97 9.98 9.25 -2.77
CA ALA A 97 9.74 7.82 -2.60
C ALA A 97 8.56 7.56 -1.65
N TYR A 98 7.73 6.56 -1.94
CA TYR A 98 6.58 6.21 -1.10
C TYR A 98 6.22 4.72 -1.18
N ALA A 99 5.47 4.25 -0.18
CA ALA A 99 4.78 2.98 -0.15
C ALA A 99 3.33 3.18 0.32
N LEU A 100 2.37 2.61 -0.40
CA LEU A 100 0.93 2.67 -0.14
C LEU A 100 0.42 1.29 0.30
N TYR A 101 -0.34 1.28 1.39
CA TYR A 101 -1.00 0.09 1.92
C TYR A 101 -2.50 0.35 2.04
N ASN A 102 -3.29 -0.60 1.58
CA ASN A 102 -4.74 -0.57 1.63
C ASN A 102 -5.26 -1.66 2.57
N PHE A 103 -6.25 -1.30 3.38
CA PHE A 103 -6.88 -2.19 4.35
C PHE A 103 -8.39 -2.24 4.08
N ASP A 104 -8.95 -3.45 4.10
CA ASP A 104 -10.40 -3.65 4.15
C ASP A 104 -10.81 -3.98 5.58
N ILE A 105 -11.23 -2.94 6.31
CA ILE A 105 -11.54 -2.98 7.73
C ILE A 105 -12.92 -3.63 7.93
N PRO A 106 -13.03 -4.74 8.69
CA PRO A 106 -14.29 -5.50 8.75
C PRO A 106 -15.35 -4.88 9.68
N CYS A 107 -14.95 -3.94 10.55
CA CYS A 107 -15.80 -3.41 11.61
C CYS A 107 -15.30 -2.05 12.12
N THR A 108 -16.22 -1.22 12.60
CA THR A 108 -15.89 0.08 13.19
C THR A 108 -15.25 -0.11 14.57
N ASP A 109 -14.06 0.46 14.80
CA ASP A 109 -13.37 0.43 16.11
C ASP A 109 -12.25 1.50 16.20
N GLN A 110 -11.49 1.49 17.30
CA GLN A 110 -10.17 2.10 17.38
C GLN A 110 -9.11 1.14 16.84
N TRP A 111 -8.32 1.61 15.88
CA TRP A 111 -7.30 0.84 15.20
C TRP A 111 -5.92 1.41 15.48
N HIS A 112 -5.03 0.52 15.89
CA HIS A 112 -3.63 0.78 16.17
C HIS A 112 -2.80 0.29 14.98
N VAL A 113 -1.99 1.18 14.42
CA VAL A 113 -1.07 0.87 13.33
C VAL A 113 0.34 0.88 13.91
N TRP A 114 1.10 -0.17 13.67
CA TRP A 114 2.50 -0.28 14.07
C TRP A 114 3.36 -0.45 12.83
N ILE A 115 4.48 0.25 12.81
CA ILE A 115 5.42 0.26 11.69
C ILE A 115 6.75 -0.28 12.19
N ARG A 116 7.34 -1.21 11.43
CA ARG A 116 8.66 -1.76 11.68
C ARG A 116 9.64 -1.18 10.68
N GLY A 117 10.34 -0.11 11.06
CA GLY A 117 11.34 0.56 10.23
C GLY A 117 12.77 0.29 10.69
N LEU A 118 13.73 0.65 9.85
CA LEU A 118 15.14 0.68 10.20
C LEU A 118 15.45 1.99 10.94
N ASP A 119 15.92 1.85 12.17
CA ASP A 119 16.50 2.92 12.99
C ASP A 119 18.03 2.85 12.88
N VAL A 120 18.64 3.92 12.37
CA VAL A 120 20.09 4.05 12.19
C VAL A 120 20.52 5.50 12.31
N GLU A 121 21.47 5.77 13.22
CA GLU A 121 21.95 7.14 13.49
C GLU A 121 20.80 8.09 13.85
N THR A 122 20.46 9.03 12.96
CA THR A 122 19.33 9.96 13.08
C THR A 122 18.31 9.74 11.96
N PHE A 123 18.34 8.57 11.34
CA PHE A 123 17.45 8.19 10.24
C PHE A 123 16.33 7.32 10.78
N ASP A 124 15.32 7.98 11.32
CA ASP A 124 14.29 7.34 12.15
C ASP A 124 12.89 7.91 11.86
N SER A 125 12.63 8.46 10.66
CA SER A 125 11.33 9.05 10.39
C SER A 125 10.83 8.88 8.96
N PHE A 126 9.51 8.95 8.82
CA PHE A 126 8.76 8.96 7.57
C PHE A 126 7.76 10.12 7.58
N PHE A 127 7.33 10.58 6.42
CA PHE A 127 6.05 11.28 6.32
C PHE A 127 4.92 10.25 6.24
N VAL A 128 3.78 10.54 6.84
CA VAL A 128 2.65 9.60 6.87
C VAL A 128 1.33 10.31 6.59
N ALA A 129 0.46 9.68 5.80
CA ALA A 129 -0.92 10.08 5.64
C ALA A 129 -1.85 8.88 5.81
N VAL A 130 -2.95 9.08 6.52
CA VAL A 130 -4.02 8.08 6.70
C VAL A 130 -5.25 8.60 6.00
N ASP A 131 -5.80 7.83 5.07
CA ASP A 131 -6.95 8.24 4.24
C ASP A 131 -6.75 9.59 3.53
N GLY A 132 -5.51 9.90 3.18
CA GLY A 132 -5.11 11.14 2.50
C GLY A 132 -4.92 12.35 3.41
N GLU A 133 -5.08 12.22 4.72
CA GLU A 133 -4.99 13.33 5.69
C GLU A 133 -3.94 13.05 6.79
N PRO A 134 -3.40 14.10 7.45
CA PRO A 134 -3.47 15.53 7.10
C PRO A 134 -2.66 15.91 5.84
N GLU A 135 -3.02 17.02 5.19
CA GLU A 135 -2.19 17.70 4.18
C GLU A 135 -1.60 19.04 4.70
N PRO A 136 -0.27 19.25 4.69
CA PRO A 136 0.77 18.29 4.28
C PRO A 136 0.93 17.13 5.28
N PRO A 137 1.44 15.97 4.82
CA PRO A 137 1.64 14.81 5.68
C PRO A 137 2.50 15.14 6.92
N PRO A 138 2.06 14.77 8.13
CA PRO A 138 2.87 14.89 9.33
C PRO A 138 4.06 13.92 9.30
N VAL A 139 4.96 14.11 10.26
CA VAL A 139 6.11 13.23 10.48
C VAL A 139 5.73 12.13 11.47
N PHE A 140 5.95 10.89 11.08
CA PHE A 140 5.99 9.74 11.97
C PHE A 140 7.44 9.51 12.42
N GLU A 141 7.65 9.43 13.73
CA GLU A 141 8.96 9.20 14.34
C GLU A 141 9.02 7.74 14.83
N LEU A 142 10.00 7.01 14.33
CA LEU A 142 10.24 5.59 14.58
C LEU A 142 10.93 5.36 15.92
N ASP A 143 11.93 6.19 16.26
CA ASP A 143 12.55 6.21 17.57
C ASP A 143 12.66 7.63 18.12
N CYS A 144 12.51 7.76 19.43
CA CYS A 144 12.74 9.00 20.17
C CYS A 144 13.50 8.77 21.47
N THR A 145 14.13 7.60 21.60
CA THR A 145 14.93 7.23 22.76
C THR A 145 16.41 7.59 22.58
N GLY A 146 16.80 7.92 21.34
CA GLY A 146 18.07 8.52 20.96
C GLY A 146 18.88 7.60 20.05
N MET A 147 19.94 8.15 19.41
CA MET A 147 20.68 7.42 18.37
C MET A 147 21.08 6.00 18.80
N PRO A 148 20.67 4.96 18.07
CA PRO A 148 20.97 3.59 18.44
C PRO A 148 22.47 3.31 18.31
N ALA A 149 23.00 2.45 19.18
CA ALA A 149 24.42 2.06 19.15
C ALA A 149 24.78 1.22 17.91
N GLN A 150 23.79 0.60 17.29
CA GLN A 150 23.87 -0.20 16.08
C GLN A 150 22.53 -0.11 15.34
N SER A 151 22.55 -0.19 14.01
CA SER A 151 21.32 -0.23 13.21
C SER A 151 20.41 -1.37 13.68
N ALA A 152 19.12 -1.10 13.83
CA ALA A 152 18.15 -2.07 14.29
C ALA A 152 16.79 -1.81 13.65
N TYR A 153 16.03 -2.87 13.43
CA TYR A 153 14.61 -2.75 13.12
C TYR A 153 13.81 -2.68 14.42
N VAL A 154 13.04 -1.61 14.57
CA VAL A 154 12.25 -1.35 15.77
C VAL A 154 10.78 -1.22 15.41
N TRP A 155 9.91 -1.71 16.29
CA TRP A 155 8.49 -1.46 16.21
C TRP A 155 8.16 -0.12 16.85
N ARG A 156 7.31 0.66 16.18
CA ARG A 156 6.76 1.87 16.75
C ARG A 156 5.31 2.02 16.34
N GLU A 157 4.48 2.32 17.33
CA GLU A 157 3.09 2.68 17.08
C GLU A 157 3.05 3.98 16.29
N LEU A 158 2.17 4.02 15.31
CA LEU A 158 1.90 5.19 14.50
C LEU A 158 1.67 6.37 15.43
N ASN A 159 2.37 7.43 15.13
CA ASN A 159 2.34 8.68 15.85
C ASN A 159 2.48 9.78 14.83
N TYR A 160 2.21 11.01 15.25
CA TYR A 160 2.37 12.13 14.36
C TYR A 160 2.96 13.32 15.10
N ARG A 161 3.81 14.03 14.39
CA ARG A 161 4.34 15.32 14.77
C ARG A 161 4.15 16.27 13.60
N ASP A 162 3.80 17.51 13.89
CA ASP A 162 3.84 18.59 12.90
C ASP A 162 5.28 18.72 12.35
N ALA A 163 5.45 18.80 11.03
CA ALA A 163 6.76 18.84 10.40
C ALA A 163 7.65 19.99 10.92
N GLU A 164 7.05 21.11 11.33
CA GLU A 164 7.75 22.28 11.86
C GLU A 164 8.07 22.20 13.36
N ALA A 165 7.50 21.22 14.08
CA ALA A 165 7.78 21.03 15.50
C ALA A 165 9.16 20.37 15.72
N PRO A 166 9.81 20.58 16.88
CA PRO A 166 11.05 19.89 17.19
C PRO A 166 10.88 18.36 17.26
N PRO A 167 11.85 17.57 16.75
CA PRO A 167 11.81 16.11 16.84
C PRO A 167 11.60 15.64 18.29
N CYS A 168 10.76 14.62 18.47
CA CYS A 168 10.56 13.93 19.74
C CYS A 168 10.03 14.77 20.93
N GLU A 169 9.53 16.00 20.73
CA GLU A 169 9.12 16.87 21.85
C GLU A 169 7.82 16.39 22.53
N THR A 170 6.92 15.71 21.81
CA THR A 170 5.75 14.99 22.36
C THR A 170 5.26 13.99 21.31
N ILE A 171 5.31 12.70 21.62
CA ILE A 171 4.90 11.63 20.69
C ILE A 171 3.86 10.77 21.39
N ASP A 172 2.60 11.07 21.10
CA ASP A 172 1.46 10.26 21.52
C ASP A 172 1.05 9.33 20.37
N PRO A 173 0.50 8.14 20.68
CA PRO A 173 -0.10 7.28 19.68
C PRO A 173 -1.16 8.00 18.84
N TRP A 174 -1.04 7.86 17.53
CA TRP A 174 -2.04 8.30 16.57
C TRP A 174 -2.96 7.11 16.23
N VAL A 175 -3.91 6.86 17.15
CA VAL A 175 -4.92 5.81 17.00
C VAL A 175 -5.98 6.25 15.99
N GLN A 176 -6.35 5.34 15.08
CA GLN A 176 -7.31 5.63 14.01
C GLN A 176 -8.72 5.24 14.43
N SER A 177 -9.69 6.13 14.21
CA SER A 177 -11.11 5.83 14.37
C SER A 177 -11.69 5.44 13.01
N TRP A 178 -11.46 4.19 12.60
CA TRP A 178 -11.91 3.69 11.30
C TRP A 178 -13.28 3.04 11.39
N ASP A 179 -14.08 3.28 10.34
CA ASP A 179 -15.32 2.55 10.10
C ASP A 179 -15.02 1.25 9.34
N ALA A 180 -16.01 0.37 9.23
CA ALA A 180 -15.87 -0.77 8.31
C ALA A 180 -15.75 -0.28 6.86
N GLY A 181 -14.80 -0.85 6.12
CA GLY A 181 -14.57 -0.58 4.71
C GLY A 181 -13.11 -0.26 4.39
N PHE A 182 -12.92 0.41 3.25
CA PHE A 182 -11.60 0.67 2.69
C PHE A 182 -10.91 1.84 3.39
N HIS A 183 -9.69 1.59 3.85
CA HIS A 183 -8.79 2.58 4.43
C HIS A 183 -7.39 2.47 3.81
N SER A 184 -6.64 3.56 3.83
CA SER A 184 -5.29 3.62 3.24
C SER A 184 -4.27 4.24 4.18
N LEU A 185 -3.04 3.74 4.13
CA LEU A 185 -1.87 4.29 4.77
C LEU A 185 -0.79 4.55 3.72
N LEU A 186 -0.38 5.81 3.60
CA LEU A 186 0.73 6.22 2.76
C LEU A 186 1.94 6.56 3.63
N LEU A 187 3.06 5.91 3.36
CA LEU A 187 4.36 6.24 3.96
C LEU A 187 5.24 6.85 2.88
N LEU A 188 5.67 8.11 3.07
CA LEU A 188 6.64 8.75 2.19
C LEU A 188 8.00 8.81 2.87
N HIS A 189 9.05 8.61 2.08
CA HIS A 189 10.42 8.70 2.54
C HIS A 189 10.70 10.09 3.11
N ARG A 190 11.41 10.11 4.25
CA ARG A 190 11.91 11.33 4.88
C ARG A 190 13.36 11.13 5.29
N GLU A 191 13.59 10.25 6.25
CA GLU A 191 14.92 9.99 6.79
C GLU A 191 15.21 8.50 6.94
N SER A 192 14.25 7.69 7.39
CA SER A 192 14.46 6.25 7.58
C SER A 192 14.66 5.55 6.23
N LEU A 193 15.67 4.67 6.20
CA LEU A 193 16.19 4.08 4.96
C LEU A 193 15.48 2.79 4.54
N ALA A 194 14.74 2.14 5.45
CA ALA A 194 14.06 0.90 5.13
C ALA A 194 12.83 0.63 6.00
N LEU A 195 11.87 -0.08 5.42
CA LEU A 195 10.63 -0.54 6.02
C LEU A 195 10.56 -2.07 5.90
N SER A 196 10.21 -2.74 6.99
CA SER A 196 10.15 -4.20 7.06
C SER A 196 8.73 -4.74 7.13
N LYS A 197 7.91 -4.20 8.03
CA LYS A 197 6.58 -4.74 8.32
C LYS A 197 5.60 -3.67 8.79
N LEU A 198 4.33 -3.98 8.62
CA LEU A 198 3.22 -3.28 9.23
C LEU A 198 2.40 -4.26 10.07
N TYR A 199 1.86 -3.76 11.18
CA TYR A 199 0.96 -4.51 12.04
C TYR A 199 -0.22 -3.63 12.42
N VAL A 200 -1.43 -4.03 12.04
CA VAL A 200 -2.67 -3.26 12.25
C VAL A 200 -3.64 -4.08 13.07
N THR A 201 -4.14 -3.53 14.16
CA THR A 201 -4.96 -4.26 15.14
C THR A 201 -6.00 -3.35 15.77
N ASN A 202 -7.15 -3.89 16.18
CA ASN A 202 -8.15 -3.16 16.98
C ASN A 202 -7.95 -3.34 18.50
N THR A 203 -6.74 -3.71 18.92
CA THR A 203 -6.39 -3.91 20.34
C THR A 203 -5.16 -3.07 20.70
N ASP A 204 -4.94 -2.85 22.00
CA ASP A 204 -3.79 -2.12 22.53
C ASP A 204 -2.52 -3.00 22.69
N VAL A 205 -2.54 -4.21 22.12
CA VAL A 205 -1.44 -5.17 22.23
C VAL A 205 -0.42 -4.91 21.12
N PRO A 206 0.85 -4.57 21.45
CA PRO A 206 1.89 -4.38 20.45
C PRO A 206 2.30 -5.70 19.79
N PRO A 207 2.85 -5.67 18.57
CA PRO A 207 3.49 -6.84 17.96
C PRO A 207 4.72 -7.28 18.78
N GLU A 208 5.04 -8.58 18.72
CA GLU A 208 6.24 -9.17 19.36
C GLU A 208 7.54 -8.84 18.60
#